data_AF-A0A525VZX8-F1
#
_entry.id   AF-A0A525VZX8-F1
#
_cell.length_a   1.000
_cell.length_b   1.000
_cell.length_c   1.000
_cell.angle_alpha   90.00
_cell.angle_beta   90.00
_cell.angle_gamma   90.00
#
_symmetry.space_group_name_H-M   'P 1'
#
loop_
_entity.id
_entity.type
_entity.pdbx_description
1 polymer ?
#
loop_
_entity_poly.entity_id
_entity_poly.type
_entity_poly.pdbx_seq_one_letter_code
_entity_poly.pdbx_strand_id
1 'polypeptide(L)'
;MNTAYILKEEFGQLWDYEREGWARRFFENWRTSLKWQRLKPYEKFAKMIDRHWDGIAAYCKPENKVALGFVEGMNNKIRVMQRRSYGLRDEEYLRLKVLTCMLDPI
;
A
#
# COMPACT_ATOMS: atom_id res chain seq x y z
N MET A 1 25.47 -14.29 4.09
CA MET A 1 24.01 -14.23 4.29
C MET A 1 23.58 -12.79 4.07
N ASN A 2 22.64 -12.50 3.15
CA ASN A 2 22.31 -11.12 2.75
C ASN A 2 21.41 -10.46 3.81
N THR A 3 21.97 -9.60 4.66
CA THR A 3 21.23 -8.87 5.72
C THR A 3 20.01 -8.12 5.18
N ALA A 4 20.09 -7.57 3.97
CA ALA A 4 18.97 -6.92 3.29
C ALA A 4 17.79 -7.88 3.02
N TYR A 5 18.06 -9.15 2.69
CA TYR A 5 17.00 -10.13 2.45
C TYR A 5 16.21 -10.41 3.74
N ILE A 6 16.93 -10.61 4.85
CA ILE A 6 16.33 -10.86 6.17
C ILE A 6 15.47 -9.67 6.60
N LEU A 7 15.98 -8.44 6.47
CA LEU A 7 15.22 -7.24 6.82
C LEU A 7 13.92 -7.09 6.02
N LYS A 8 13.94 -7.49 4.74
CA LYS A 8 12.76 -7.47 3.87
C LYS A 8 11.73 -8.53 4.28
N GLU A 9 12.19 -9.73 4.64
CA GLU A 9 11.29 -10.80 5.14
C GLU A 9 10.71 -10.43 6.50
N GLU A 10 11.53 -9.92 7.43
CA GLU A 10 11.07 -9.45 8.74
C GLU A 10 9.99 -8.38 8.60
N PHE A 11 10.19 -7.39 7.72
CA PHE A 11 9.21 -6.32 7.49
C PHE A 11 7.84 -6.85 7.03
N GLY A 12 7.79 -8.02 6.38
CA GLY A 12 6.54 -8.66 5.97
C GLY A 12 5.57 -8.91 7.13
N GLN A 13 6.08 -9.11 8.35
CA GLN A 13 5.27 -9.33 9.56
C GLN A 13 4.40 -8.12 9.92
N LEU A 14 4.70 -6.93 9.38
CA LEU A 14 3.88 -5.73 9.60
C LEU A 14 2.41 -5.98 9.21
N TRP A 15 2.17 -6.78 8.18
CA TRP A 15 0.83 -7.01 7.60
C TRP A 15 -0.03 -7.98 8.42
N ASP A 16 0.57 -8.69 9.38
CA ASP A 16 -0.11 -9.67 10.23
C ASP A 16 -0.70 -9.03 11.50
N TYR A 17 -0.36 -7.77 11.80
CA TYR A 17 -0.88 -7.07 12.97
C TYR A 17 -2.30 -6.54 12.75
N GLU A 18 -3.21 -6.90 13.65
CA GLU A 18 -4.60 -6.42 13.65
C GLU A 18 -4.81 -5.11 14.41
N ARG A 19 -3.83 -4.66 15.21
CA ARG A 19 -3.90 -3.40 15.95
C ARG A 19 -2.75 -2.48 15.58
N GLU A 20 -3.10 -1.24 15.26
CA GLU A 20 -2.17 -0.17 14.85
C GLU A 20 -1.04 0.05 15.85
N GLY A 21 -1.33 -0.02 17.15
CA GLY A 21 -0.31 0.16 18.20
C GLY A 21 0.78 -0.92 18.19
N TRP A 22 0.41 -2.18 17.93
CA TRP A 22 1.37 -3.28 17.83
C TRP A 22 2.20 -3.17 16.55
N ALA A 23 1.56 -2.83 15.43
CA ALA A 23 2.25 -2.54 14.18
C ALA A 23 3.25 -1.39 14.33
N ARG A 24 2.89 -0.31 15.03
CA ARG A 24 3.80 0.84 15.27
C ARG A 24 5.02 0.42 16.07
N ARG A 25 4.80 -0.35 17.13
CA ARG A 25 5.90 -0.85 17.97
C ARG A 25 6.84 -1.76 17.19
N PHE A 26 6.30 -2.65 16.36
CA PHE A 26 7.09 -3.46 15.44
C PHE A 26 7.93 -2.59 14.49
N PHE A 27 7.31 -1.61 13.84
CA PHE A 27 7.98 -0.72 12.90
C PHE A 27 9.13 0.08 13.55
N GLU A 28 8.94 0.61 14.76
CA GLU A 28 10.01 1.34 15.47
C GLU A 28 11.19 0.43 15.84
N ASN A 29 10.92 -0.81 16.24
CA ASN A 29 11.94 -1.81 16.52
C ASN A 29 12.72 -2.16 15.24
N TRP A 30 12.00 -2.42 14.15
CA TRP A 30 12.59 -2.68 12.84
C TRP A 30 13.42 -1.50 12.33
N ARG A 31 12.93 -0.26 12.47
CA ARG A 31 13.69 0.96 12.13
C ARG A 31 14.96 1.09 12.97
N THR A 32 14.92 0.69 14.24
CA THR A 32 16.08 0.72 15.12
C THR A 32 17.14 -0.30 14.72
N SER A 33 16.74 -1.47 14.21
CA SER A 33 17.69 -2.49 13.72
C SER A 33 18.50 -2.01 12.50
N LEU A 34 17.99 -1.04 11.75
CA LEU A 34 18.68 -0.43 10.60
C LEU A 34 19.84 0.51 10.97
N LYS A 35 19.83 1.11 12.19
CA LYS A 35 20.76 2.20 12.56
C LYS A 35 22.24 1.83 12.42
N TRP A 36 22.60 0.56 12.63
CA TRP A 36 23.98 0.10 12.60
C TRP A 36 24.41 -0.51 11.27
N GLN A 37 23.49 -0.62 10.31
CA GLN A 37 23.72 -1.37 9.05
C GLN A 37 24.16 -0.48 7.87
N ARG A 38 24.11 0.87 8.03
CA ARG A 38 24.46 1.88 7.00
C ARG A 38 23.77 1.66 5.64
N LEU A 39 22.57 1.09 5.67
CA LEU A 39 21.79 0.79 4.47
C LEU A 39 20.93 1.99 4.04
N LYS A 40 21.53 2.93 3.29
CA LYS A 40 20.84 4.12 2.77
C LYS A 40 19.48 3.84 2.09
N PRO A 41 19.31 2.77 1.29
CA PRO A 41 18.00 2.45 0.70
C PRO A 41 16.93 2.15 1.76
N TYR A 42 17.29 1.43 2.83
CA TYR A 42 16.37 1.06 3.91
C TYR A 42 16.04 2.24 4.81
N GLU A 43 16.97 3.17 5.02
CA GLU A 43 16.68 4.43 5.73
C GLU A 43 15.66 5.28 4.97
N LYS A 44 15.79 5.37 3.63
CA LYS A 44 14.82 6.07 2.78
C LYS A 44 13.45 5.38 2.84
N PHE A 45 13.44 4.05 2.80
CA PHE A 45 12.22 3.26 2.94
C PHE A 45 11.54 3.49 4.30
N ALA A 46 12.29 3.43 5.41
CA ALA A 46 11.75 3.68 6.74
C ALA A 46 11.13 5.09 6.83
N LYS A 47 11.80 6.13 6.29
CA LYS A 47 11.24 7.48 6.23
C LYS A 47 9.94 7.57 5.42
N MET A 48 9.84 6.81 4.32
CA MET A 48 8.62 6.74 3.52
C MET A 48 7.47 6.09 4.29
N ILE A 49 7.73 4.98 4.99
CA ILE A 49 6.73 4.31 5.84
C ILE A 49 6.25 5.25 6.94
N ASP A 50 7.17 5.96 7.61
CA ASP A 50 6.83 6.91 8.68
C ASP A 50 5.93 8.06 8.18
N ARG A 51 6.24 8.61 6.99
CA ARG A 51 5.43 9.67 6.35
C ARG A 51 4.02 9.20 5.98
N HIS A 52 3.85 7.92 5.66
CA HIS A 52 2.59 7.34 5.20
C HIS A 52 1.94 6.44 6.26
N TRP A 53 2.36 6.59 7.52
CA TRP A 53 1.99 5.68 8.61
C TRP A 53 0.47 5.52 8.75
N ASP A 54 -0.29 6.62 8.73
CA ASP A 54 -1.74 6.58 8.94
C ASP A 54 -2.46 5.70 7.92
N GLY A 55 -2.04 5.76 6.65
CA GLY A 55 -2.60 4.92 5.58
C GLY A 55 -2.19 3.45 5.69
N ILE A 56 -0.98 3.18 6.18
CA ILE A 56 -0.47 1.81 6.39
C ILE A 56 -1.15 1.19 7.61
N ALA A 57 -1.26 1.93 8.71
CA ALA A 57 -1.91 1.50 9.94
C ALA A 57 -3.40 1.21 9.71
N ALA A 58 -4.06 1.94 8.80
CA ALA A 58 -5.44 1.66 8.42
C ALA A 58 -5.64 0.21 7.92
N TYR A 59 -4.63 -0.42 7.33
CA TYR A 59 -4.70 -1.82 6.88
C TYR A 59 -4.82 -2.83 8.04
N CYS A 60 -4.39 -2.48 9.25
CA CYS A 60 -4.49 -3.36 10.42
C CYS A 60 -5.94 -3.75 10.73
N LYS A 61 -6.89 -2.85 10.45
CA LYS A 61 -8.32 -3.07 10.67
C LYS A 61 -8.87 -4.07 9.65
N PRO A 62 -9.44 -5.21 10.07
CA PRO A 62 -10.00 -6.21 9.14
C PRO A 62 -11.01 -5.63 8.15
N GLU A 63 -11.78 -4.62 8.57
CA GLU A 63 -12.82 -3.96 7.77
C GLU A 63 -12.23 -3.18 6.58
N ASN A 64 -10.96 -2.78 6.67
CA ASN A 64 -10.25 -2.07 5.61
C ASN A 64 -9.50 -3.01 4.66
N LYS A 65 -9.51 -4.33 4.92
CA LYS A 65 -8.86 -5.30 4.04
C LYS A 65 -9.71 -5.51 2.80
N VAL A 66 -9.24 -4.98 1.68
CA VAL A 66 -9.80 -5.22 0.36
C VAL A 66 -9.06 -6.39 -0.28
N ALA A 67 -9.81 -7.33 -0.89
CA ALA A 67 -9.20 -8.45 -1.59
C ALA A 67 -8.26 -7.97 -2.71
N LEU A 68 -7.03 -8.47 -2.75
CA LEU A 68 -6.02 -8.03 -3.73
C LEU A 68 -6.52 -8.21 -5.17
N GLY A 69 -7.17 -9.34 -5.47
CA GLY A 69 -7.75 -9.60 -6.79
C GLY A 69 -8.84 -8.60 -7.20
N PHE A 70 -9.58 -8.04 -6.22
CA PHE A 70 -10.53 -6.96 -6.49
C PHE A 70 -9.80 -5.67 -6.88
N VAL A 71 -8.76 -5.29 -6.12
CA VAL A 71 -7.94 -4.10 -6.41
C VAL A 71 -7.27 -4.22 -7.78
N GLU A 72 -6.73 -5.39 -8.11
CA GLU A 72 -6.13 -5.68 -9.41
C GLU A 72 -7.16 -5.61 -10.55
N GLY A 73 -8.32 -6.23 -10.36
CA GLY A 73 -9.43 -6.18 -11.32
C GLY A 73 -9.91 -4.75 -11.58
N MET A 74 -10.04 -3.95 -10.53
CA MET A 74 -10.38 -2.54 -10.61
C MET A 74 -9.31 -1.73 -11.37
N ASN A 75 -8.03 -1.92 -11.04
CA ASN A 75 -6.92 -1.27 -11.75
C ASN A 75 -6.92 -1.62 -13.25
N ASN A 76 -7.22 -2.87 -13.61
CA ASN A 76 -7.31 -3.28 -15.01
C ASN A 76 -8.49 -2.60 -15.72
N LYS A 77 -9.67 -2.51 -15.08
CA LYS A 77 -10.82 -1.77 -15.62
C LYS A 77 -10.48 -0.30 -15.88
N ILE A 78 -9.84 0.38 -14.91
CA ILE A 78 -9.38 1.76 -15.07
C ILE A 78 -8.43 1.91 -16.27
N ARG A 79 -7.45 1.02 -16.37
CA ARG A 79 -6.50 1.01 -17.50
C ARG A 79 -7.20 0.80 -18.84
N VAL A 80 -8.21 -0.08 -18.92
CA VAL A 80 -9.02 -0.28 -20.14
C VAL A 80 -9.83 0.98 -20.48
N MET A 81 -10.44 1.64 -19.49
CA MET A 81 -11.18 2.89 -19.69
C MET A 81 -10.30 4.01 -20.24
N GLN A 82 -9.11 4.20 -19.66
CA GLN A 82 -8.14 5.19 -20.14
C GLN A 82 -7.65 4.88 -21.56
N ARG A 83 -7.39 3.60 -21.88
CA ARG A 83 -6.99 3.19 -23.25
C ARG A 83 -8.07 3.47 -24.29
N ARG A 84 -9.33 3.16 -23.99
CA ARG A 84 -10.46 3.38 -24.93
C ARG A 84 -10.78 4.86 -25.17
N SER A 85 -10.43 5.72 -24.22
CA SER A 85 -10.68 7.17 -24.30
C SER A 85 -9.50 7.95 -24.89
N TYR A 86 -8.40 7.29 -25.28
CA TYR A 86 -7.14 7.94 -25.68
C TYR A 86 -6.58 8.93 -24.63
N GLY A 87 -6.89 8.68 -23.36
CA GLY A 87 -6.56 9.56 -22.23
C GLY A 87 -7.68 10.53 -21.91
N LEU A 88 -8.38 10.29 -20.79
CA LEU A 88 -9.24 11.31 -20.19
C LEU A 88 -8.34 12.38 -19.56
N ARG A 89 -8.40 13.60 -20.08
CA ARG A 89 -7.71 14.77 -19.51
C ARG A 89 -8.45 15.35 -18.30
N ASP A 90 -9.72 15.00 -18.16
CA ASP A 90 -10.58 15.41 -17.07
C ASP A 90 -10.60 14.34 -15.97
N GLU A 91 -10.01 14.68 -14.83
CA GLU A 91 -9.92 13.82 -13.65
C GLU A 91 -11.30 13.56 -13.01
N GLU A 92 -12.19 14.55 -13.04
CA GLU A 92 -13.54 14.45 -12.48
C GLU A 92 -14.38 13.48 -13.32
N TYR A 93 -14.28 13.58 -14.65
CA TYR A 93 -14.95 12.66 -15.55
C TYR A 93 -14.39 11.24 -15.46
N LEU A 94 -13.06 11.08 -15.29
CA LEU A 94 -12.46 9.78 -15.00
C LEU A 94 -13.01 9.20 -13.69
N ARG A 95 -13.06 10.00 -12.61
CA ARG A 95 -13.62 9.59 -11.32
C ARG A 95 -15.07 9.13 -11.45
N LEU A 96 -15.90 9.88 -12.19
CA LEU A 96 -17.29 9.50 -12.45
C LEU A 96 -17.38 8.16 -13.17
N LYS A 97 -16.56 7.93 -14.20
CA LYS A 97 -16.52 6.64 -14.91
C LYS A 97 -16.07 5.49 -14.02
N VAL A 98 -15.11 5.71 -13.12
CA VAL A 98 -14.66 4.69 -12.18
C VAL A 98 -15.76 4.33 -11.19
N LEU A 99 -16.43 5.33 -10.59
CA LEU A 99 -17.51 5.09 -9.64
C LEU A 99 -18.71 4.38 -10.27
N THR A 100 -19.04 4.71 -11.52
CA THR A 100 -20.19 4.14 -12.23
C THR A 100 -19.94 2.74 -12.80
N CYS A 101 -18.69 2.34 -13.06
CA CYS A 101 -18.38 1.04 -13.70
C CYS A 101 -18.65 -0.20 -12.83
N MET A 102 -19.02 0.02 -11.57
CA MET A 102 -19.36 -1.00 -10.57
C MET A 102 -20.84 -0.93 -10.16
N LEU A 103 -21.61 0.00 -10.71
CA LEU A 103 -23.05 0.08 -10.50
C LEU A 103 -23.76 -0.88 -11.46
N ASP A 104 -24.88 -1.45 -11.01
CA ASP A 104 -25.72 -2.28 -11.88
C ASP A 104 -26.25 -1.45 -13.05
N PRO A 105 -26.32 -2.02 -14.28
CA PRO A 105 -26.97 -1.36 -15.39
C PRO A 105 -28.42 -1.06 -15.05
N ILE A 106 -28.86 0.17 -15.33
CA ILE A 106 -30.28 0.57 -15.27
C ILE A 106 -31.06 -0.14 -16.38
#